data_AF-A0A1Q6LLA0-F1
#
_entry.id   AF-A0A1Q6LLA0-F1
#
_cell.length_a   1.000
_cell.length_b   1.000
_cell.length_c   1.000
_cell.angle_alpha   90.00
_cell.angle_beta   90.00
_cell.angle_gamma   90.00
#
_symmetry.space_group_name_H-M   'P 1'
#
loop_
_entity.id
_entity.type
_entity.pdbx_description
1 polymer ?
#
loop_
_entity_poly.entity_id
_entity_poly.type
_entity_poly.pdbx_seq_one_letter_code
_entity_poly.pdbx_strand_id
1 'polypeptide(L)'
;EINGLSNIESIIFNSKKDIANEMKEESEIFNTIISSWSDSENPLYDTYLVKVKNSEKISNTASKIEKIEGVEMVRYGEGMIESLLSIFKIVEKILIVIVVSLVLVTAFLIINTIKITIFSRQEEIEIKRLVGASNFSIKQPFVIEGLFIGVLGSIIPVLVTIYGYSVLYEKTGGILFSKFIQLVEPFPFTFEVSLILVLIGIVVGMIGSSKAVRKYLKI
;
A
#
# COMPACT_ATOMS: atom_id res chain seq x y z
N GLU A 1 -7.48 10.97 -28.68
CA GLU A 1 -6.86 9.63 -28.58
C GLU A 1 -6.22 9.36 -27.21
N ILE A 2 -5.54 10.33 -26.60
CA ILE A 2 -4.92 10.18 -25.28
C ILE A 2 -5.94 9.73 -24.20
N ASN A 3 -7.15 10.31 -24.15
CA ASN A 3 -8.24 9.89 -23.24
C ASN A 3 -8.70 8.42 -23.36
N GLY A 4 -8.33 7.72 -24.46
CA GLY A 4 -8.64 6.31 -24.65
C GLY A 4 -7.69 5.35 -23.91
N LEU A 5 -6.60 5.86 -23.34
CA LEU A 5 -5.64 5.05 -22.59
C LEU A 5 -6.11 4.83 -21.16
N SER A 6 -6.15 3.57 -20.72
CA SER A 6 -6.69 3.16 -19.42
C SER A 6 -5.92 3.69 -18.20
N ASN A 7 -4.65 4.08 -18.38
CA ASN A 7 -3.75 4.50 -17.32
C ASN A 7 -3.61 6.03 -17.19
N ILE A 8 -4.62 6.80 -17.59
CA ILE A 8 -4.63 8.26 -17.47
C ILE A 8 -5.63 8.70 -16.40
N GLU A 9 -5.18 9.58 -15.51
CA GLU A 9 -5.96 10.18 -14.43
C GLU A 9 -6.46 11.57 -14.84
N SER A 10 -5.56 12.44 -15.32
CA SER A 10 -5.92 13.78 -15.80
C SER A 10 -4.98 14.22 -16.92
N ILE A 11 -5.48 15.15 -17.75
CA ILE A 11 -4.73 15.79 -18.81
C ILE A 11 -4.96 17.30 -18.68
N ILE A 12 -3.87 18.06 -18.63
CA ILE A 12 -3.91 19.53 -18.63
C ILE A 12 -3.18 19.99 -19.89
N PHE A 13 -3.82 20.87 -20.66
CA PHE A 13 -3.22 21.47 -21.84
C PHE A 13 -2.57 22.80 -21.45
N ASN A 14 -1.28 22.93 -21.74
CA ASN A 14 -0.55 24.17 -21.61
C ASN A 14 -0.14 24.63 -23.00
N SER A 15 -0.56 25.84 -23.38
CA SER A 15 -0.14 26.40 -24.66
C SER A 15 1.34 26.80 -24.61
N LYS A 16 1.99 26.87 -25.77
CA LYS A 16 3.36 27.38 -25.90
C LYS A 16 3.55 28.79 -25.33
N LYS A 17 2.50 29.60 -25.24
CA LYS A 17 2.53 30.95 -24.65
C LYS A 17 2.49 30.88 -23.11
N ASP A 18 1.68 29.98 -22.55
CA ASP A 18 1.58 29.80 -21.11
C ASP A 18 2.90 29.25 -20.54
N ILE A 19 3.49 28.26 -21.21
CA ILE A 19 4.79 27.69 -20.85
C ILE A 19 5.90 28.74 -20.94
N ALA A 20 5.87 29.56 -22.00
CA ALA A 20 6.82 30.66 -22.13
C ALA A 20 6.72 31.64 -20.96
N ASN A 21 5.51 31.99 -20.53
CA ASN A 21 5.32 32.90 -19.40
C ASN A 21 5.75 32.27 -18.07
N GLU A 22 5.42 31.00 -17.82
CA GLU A 22 5.84 30.27 -16.63
C GLU A 22 7.38 30.20 -16.53
N MET A 23 8.06 29.87 -17.63
CA MET A 23 9.53 29.86 -17.66
C MET A 23 10.16 31.24 -17.44
N LYS A 24 9.53 32.33 -17.90
CA LYS A 24 10.00 33.71 -17.63
C LYS A 24 9.93 34.06 -16.15
N GLU A 25 8.93 33.55 -15.43
CA GLU A 25 8.74 33.80 -14.00
C GLU A 25 9.74 33.00 -13.13
N GLU A 26 10.19 31.83 -13.60
CA GLU A 26 11.13 30.98 -12.85
C GLU A 26 12.57 31.54 -12.81
N SER A 27 13.00 32.32 -13.81
CA SER A 27 14.38 32.85 -13.86
C SER A 27 14.51 34.11 -14.71
N GLU A 28 15.30 35.06 -14.21
CA GLU A 28 15.70 36.26 -14.97
C GLU A 28 16.45 35.92 -16.27
N ILE A 29 17.19 34.80 -16.29
CA ILE A 29 17.91 34.32 -17.48
C ILE A 29 16.91 33.85 -18.54
N PHE A 30 15.94 33.03 -18.15
CA PHE A 30 14.87 32.60 -19.05
C PHE A 30 14.03 33.79 -19.53
N ASN A 31 13.78 34.76 -18.67
CA ASN A 31 13.06 35.97 -19.07
C ASN A 31 13.75 36.71 -20.22
N THR A 32 15.07 36.89 -20.11
CA THR A 32 15.86 37.59 -21.14
C THR A 32 15.89 36.82 -22.47
N ILE A 33 16.00 35.49 -22.42
CA ILE A 33 16.05 34.65 -23.63
C ILE A 33 14.68 34.59 -24.31
N ILE A 34 13.61 34.30 -23.55
CA ILE A 34 12.28 34.05 -24.11
C ILE A 34 11.64 35.36 -24.59
N SER A 35 11.94 36.50 -23.95
CA SER A 35 11.48 37.82 -24.44
C SER A 35 12.11 38.24 -25.76
N SER A 36 13.24 37.64 -26.15
CA SER A 36 13.88 37.88 -27.45
C SER A 36 13.21 37.17 -28.62
N TRP A 37 12.31 36.21 -28.36
CA TRP A 37 11.63 35.45 -29.40
C TRP A 37 10.39 36.21 -29.92
N SER A 38 10.24 36.23 -31.24
CA SER A 38 8.98 36.66 -31.87
C SER A 38 7.93 35.54 -31.81
N ASP A 39 6.64 35.90 -31.87
CA ASP A 39 5.52 34.93 -31.84
C ASP A 39 5.64 33.84 -32.94
N SER A 40 6.31 34.15 -34.05
CA SER A 40 6.59 33.24 -35.17
C SER A 40 7.86 32.39 -35.02
N GLU A 41 8.78 32.76 -34.12
CA GLU A 41 10.06 32.10 -33.91
C GLU A 41 10.13 31.30 -32.60
N ASN A 42 9.03 31.27 -31.83
CA ASN A 42 8.95 30.52 -30.57
C ASN A 42 9.19 29.02 -30.82
N PRO A 43 10.30 28.44 -30.32
CA PRO A 43 10.64 27.02 -30.52
C PRO A 43 9.86 26.07 -29.60
N LEU A 44 9.03 26.59 -28.70
CA LEU A 44 8.25 25.79 -27.76
C LEU A 44 7.05 25.14 -28.44
N TYR A 45 6.80 23.89 -28.04
CA TYR A 45 5.62 23.13 -28.44
C TYR A 45 4.49 23.30 -27.43
N ASP A 46 3.25 23.21 -27.91
CA ASP A 46 2.12 23.03 -27.02
C ASP A 46 2.27 21.70 -26.26
N THR A 47 2.09 21.72 -24.94
CA THR A 47 2.40 20.58 -24.07
C THR A 47 1.15 20.08 -23.36
N TYR A 48 0.97 18.77 -23.37
CA TYR A 48 -0.03 18.10 -22.55
C TYR A 48 0.63 17.51 -21.30
N LEU A 49 0.26 18.01 -20.12
CA LEU A 49 0.65 17.42 -18.83
C LEU A 49 -0.31 16.27 -18.52
N VAL A 50 0.21 15.04 -18.57
CA VAL A 50 -0.58 13.82 -18.35
C VAL A 50 -0.24 13.22 -16.98
N LYS A 51 -1.22 13.15 -16.08
CA LYS A 51 -1.10 12.42 -14.82
C LYS A 51 -1.54 10.97 -15.04
N VAL A 52 -0.71 10.01 -14.62
CA VAL A 52 -1.01 8.58 -14.74
C VAL A 52 -1.62 8.02 -13.46
N LYS A 53 -2.52 7.05 -13.58
CA LYS A 53 -3.14 6.37 -12.43
C LYS A 53 -2.15 5.43 -11.72
N ASN A 54 -1.33 4.73 -12.49
CA ASN A 54 -0.36 3.77 -12.00
C ASN A 54 1.03 4.13 -12.52
N SER A 55 1.88 4.57 -11.59
CA SER A 55 3.27 4.98 -11.85
C SER A 55 4.15 3.83 -12.33
N GLU A 56 3.87 2.57 -11.97
CA GLU A 56 4.67 1.43 -12.46
C GLU A 56 4.53 1.20 -13.95
N LYS A 57 3.43 1.64 -14.55
CA LYS A 57 3.12 1.47 -15.97
C LYS A 57 3.45 2.72 -16.78
N ILE A 58 4.11 3.72 -16.19
CA ILE A 58 4.39 5.00 -16.84
C ILE A 58 5.19 4.84 -18.13
N SER A 59 6.21 3.96 -18.14
CA SER A 59 7.03 3.66 -19.33
C SER A 59 6.18 3.11 -20.49
N ASN A 60 5.30 2.15 -20.21
CA ASN A 60 4.38 1.60 -21.21
C ASN A 60 3.35 2.65 -21.70
N THR A 61 2.81 3.46 -20.79
CA THR A 61 1.91 4.57 -21.16
C THR A 61 2.63 5.58 -22.05
N ALA A 62 3.87 5.97 -21.71
CA ALA A 62 4.67 6.92 -22.47
C ALA A 62 4.94 6.40 -23.88
N SER A 63 5.39 5.15 -24.04
CA SER A 63 5.62 4.54 -25.37
C SER A 63 4.35 4.40 -26.21
N LYS A 64 3.16 4.38 -25.59
CA LYS A 64 1.88 4.40 -26.32
C LYS A 64 1.52 5.81 -26.77
N ILE A 65 1.77 6.81 -25.94
CA ILE A 65 1.51 8.22 -26.26
C ILE A 65 2.47 8.69 -27.36
N GLU A 66 3.73 8.26 -27.32
CA GLU A 66 4.74 8.60 -28.33
C GLU A 66 4.40 8.09 -29.74
N LYS A 67 3.56 7.05 -29.85
CA LYS A 67 3.11 6.49 -31.14
C LYS A 67 1.87 7.19 -31.72
N ILE A 68 1.29 8.15 -31.00
CA ILE A 68 0.13 8.91 -31.47
C ILE A 68 0.59 9.93 -32.51
N GLU A 69 -0.13 10.00 -33.63
CA GLU A 69 0.18 10.95 -34.70
C GLU A 69 0.02 12.39 -34.18
N GLY A 70 1.04 13.23 -34.39
CA GLY A 70 1.10 14.60 -33.87
C GLY A 70 1.78 14.77 -32.49
N VAL A 71 2.27 13.69 -31.88
CA VAL A 71 3.14 13.76 -30.69
C VAL A 71 4.60 13.75 -31.12
N GLU A 72 5.30 14.86 -30.93
CA GLU A 72 6.73 15.00 -31.26
C GLU A 72 7.63 14.30 -30.22
N MET A 73 7.29 14.43 -28.94
CA MET A 73 8.13 13.98 -27.84
C MET A 73 7.32 13.75 -26.56
N VAL A 74 7.65 12.69 -25.81
CA VAL A 74 7.11 12.43 -24.47
C VAL A 74 8.23 12.49 -23.45
N ARG A 75 8.12 13.38 -22.45
CA ARG A 75 9.08 13.49 -21.34
C ARG A 75 8.43 13.10 -20.03
N TYR A 76 8.93 12.02 -19.42
CA TYR A 76 8.47 11.56 -18.11
C TYR A 76 9.62 11.28 -17.12
N GLY A 77 10.84 11.75 -17.39
CA GLY A 77 11.99 11.44 -16.53
C GLY A 77 12.45 9.97 -16.62
N GLU A 78 12.54 9.48 -17.86
CA GLU A 78 13.01 8.14 -18.22
C GLU A 78 14.35 7.81 -17.52
N GLY A 79 14.53 6.55 -17.12
CA GLY A 79 15.69 6.09 -16.36
C GLY A 79 15.66 6.43 -14.86
N MET A 80 15.37 7.69 -14.49
CA MET A 80 15.29 8.10 -13.07
C MET A 80 14.06 7.52 -12.39
N ILE A 81 12.88 7.66 -13.01
CA ILE A 81 11.64 7.08 -12.46
C ILE A 81 11.71 5.55 -12.43
N GLU A 82 12.28 4.93 -13.47
CA GLU A 82 12.40 3.47 -13.53
C GLU A 82 13.33 2.90 -12.46
N SER A 83 14.44 3.59 -12.18
CA SER A 83 15.34 3.26 -11.07
C SER A 83 14.62 3.40 -9.72
N LEU A 84 13.86 4.48 -9.52
CA LEU A 84 13.10 4.71 -8.30
C LEU A 84 12.03 3.63 -8.08
N LEU A 85 11.24 3.30 -9.11
CA LEU A 85 10.24 2.25 -9.06
C LEU A 85 10.87 0.88 -8.80
N SER A 86 12.06 0.62 -9.36
CA SER A 86 12.79 -0.62 -9.13
C SER A 86 13.24 -0.75 -7.67
N ILE A 87 13.71 0.35 -7.05
CA ILE A 87 14.04 0.39 -5.62
C ILE A 87 12.80 0.10 -4.78
N PHE A 88 11.66 0.73 -5.08
CA PHE A 88 10.42 0.47 -4.36
C PHE A 88 9.97 -0.99 -4.48
N LYS A 89 10.10 -1.63 -5.65
CA LYS A 89 9.81 -3.06 -5.82
C LYS A 89 10.70 -3.96 -4.99
N ILE A 90 11.99 -3.63 -4.86
CA ILE A 90 12.92 -4.38 -4.01
C ILE A 90 12.52 -4.23 -2.53
N VAL A 91 12.23 -3.01 -2.08
CA VAL A 91 11.79 -2.73 -0.72
C VAL A 91 10.48 -3.44 -0.41
N GLU A 92 9.49 -3.37 -1.31
CA GLU A 92 8.21 -4.08 -1.20
C GLU A 92 8.42 -5.58 -1.02
N LYS A 93 9.27 -6.19 -1.86
CA LYS A 93 9.58 -7.63 -1.77
C LYS A 93 10.21 -8.00 -0.43
N ILE A 94 11.12 -7.18 0.08
CA ILE A 94 11.74 -7.38 1.40
C ILE A 94 10.68 -7.29 2.51
N LEU A 95 9.81 -6.27 2.46
CA LEU A 95 8.73 -6.10 3.43
C LEU A 95 7.76 -7.27 3.42
N ILE A 96 7.37 -7.78 2.25
CA ILE A 96 6.52 -8.97 2.14
C ILE A 96 7.16 -10.19 2.83
N VAL A 97 8.46 -10.42 2.62
CA VAL A 97 9.18 -11.53 3.27
C VAL A 97 9.18 -11.37 4.80
N ILE A 98 9.40 -10.15 5.29
CA ILE A 98 9.37 -9.84 6.73
C ILE A 98 7.97 -10.10 7.31
N VAL A 99 6.92 -9.60 6.65
CA VAL A 99 5.52 -9.78 7.08
C VAL A 99 5.16 -11.27 7.14
N VAL A 100 5.49 -12.04 6.11
CA VAL A 100 5.25 -13.49 6.09
C VAL A 100 5.98 -14.18 7.24
N SER A 101 7.23 -13.79 7.50
CA SER A 101 8.02 -14.35 8.61
C SER A 101 7.39 -14.03 9.97
N LEU A 102 6.94 -12.80 10.18
CA LEU A 102 6.25 -12.40 11.41
C LEU A 102 4.94 -13.16 11.61
N VAL A 103 4.15 -13.34 10.55
CA VAL A 103 2.92 -14.14 10.59
C VAL A 103 3.21 -15.58 11.03
N LEU A 104 4.29 -16.19 10.54
CA LEU A 104 4.71 -17.54 10.97
C LEU A 104 5.12 -17.57 12.44
N VAL A 105 5.87 -16.57 12.90
CA VAL A 105 6.26 -16.45 14.32
C VAL A 105 5.02 -16.29 15.20
N THR A 106 4.10 -15.40 14.85
CA THR A 106 2.84 -15.20 15.57
C THR A 106 2.01 -16.49 15.61
N ALA A 107 1.87 -17.20 14.48
CA ALA A 107 1.17 -18.48 14.45
C ALA A 107 1.84 -19.52 15.37
N PHE A 108 3.17 -19.57 15.42
CA PHE A 108 3.91 -20.45 16.33
C PHE A 108 3.67 -20.10 17.81
N LEU A 109 3.67 -18.82 18.16
CA LEU A 109 3.36 -18.36 19.51
C LEU A 109 1.95 -18.76 19.93
N ILE A 110 0.95 -18.53 19.06
CA ILE A 110 -0.44 -18.92 19.32
C ILE A 110 -0.55 -20.43 19.52
N ILE A 111 0.16 -21.22 18.72
CA ILE A 111 0.19 -22.68 18.88
C ILE A 111 0.69 -23.08 20.27
N ASN A 112 1.73 -22.42 20.77
CA ASN A 112 2.28 -22.70 22.10
C ASN A 112 1.34 -22.24 23.22
N THR A 113 0.72 -21.07 23.07
CA THR A 113 -0.28 -20.59 24.03
C THR A 113 -1.43 -21.57 24.16
N ILE A 114 -2.02 -22.00 23.04
CA ILE A 114 -3.14 -22.95 23.05
C ILE A 114 -2.71 -24.32 23.58
N LYS A 115 -1.47 -24.77 23.31
CA LYS A 115 -0.93 -26.00 23.91
C LYS A 115 -0.96 -25.94 25.44
N ILE A 116 -0.51 -24.82 26.01
CA ILE A 116 -0.49 -24.61 27.46
C ILE A 116 -1.94 -24.57 28.00
N THR A 117 -2.85 -23.88 27.32
CA THR A 117 -4.28 -23.82 27.73
C THR A 117 -4.96 -25.19 27.67
N ILE A 118 -4.66 -26.02 26.67
CA ILE A 118 -5.20 -27.38 26.58
C ILE A 118 -4.69 -28.22 27.76
N PHE A 119 -3.40 -28.13 28.09
CA PHE A 119 -2.81 -28.89 29.19
C PHE A 119 -3.42 -28.50 30.54
N SER A 120 -3.64 -27.20 30.79
CA SER A 120 -4.25 -26.74 32.04
C SER A 120 -5.73 -27.11 32.19
N ARG A 121 -6.41 -27.44 31.08
CA ARG A 121 -7.83 -27.84 31.05
C ARG A 121 -8.05 -29.32 30.72
N GLN A 122 -7.02 -30.15 30.85
CA GLN A 122 -7.08 -31.56 30.43
C GLN A 122 -8.19 -32.36 31.12
N GLU A 123 -8.40 -32.17 32.43
CA GLU A 123 -9.43 -32.86 33.21
C GLU A 123 -10.84 -32.47 32.76
N GLU A 124 -11.07 -31.19 32.51
CA GLU A 124 -12.35 -30.68 32.00
C GLU A 124 -12.66 -31.26 30.61
N ILE A 125 -11.64 -31.35 29.75
CA ILE A 125 -11.77 -31.94 28.41
C ILE A 125 -12.10 -33.43 28.51
N GLU A 126 -11.47 -34.16 29.44
CA GLU A 126 -11.73 -35.58 29.68
C GLU A 126 -13.17 -35.81 30.17
N ILE A 127 -13.64 -35.05 31.15
CA ILE A 127 -15.03 -35.12 31.63
C ILE A 127 -16.02 -34.83 30.48
N LYS A 128 -15.76 -33.80 29.67
CA LYS A 128 -16.60 -33.48 28.50
C LYS A 128 -16.65 -34.63 27.49
N ARG A 129 -15.56 -35.38 27.32
CA ARG A 129 -15.54 -36.58 26.47
C ARG A 129 -16.36 -37.71 27.05
N LEU A 130 -16.26 -37.96 28.37
CA LEU A 130 -16.98 -39.03 29.05
C LEU A 130 -18.50 -38.88 28.96
N VAL A 131 -18.99 -37.64 28.93
CA VAL A 131 -20.43 -37.35 28.75
C VAL A 131 -20.86 -37.28 27.28
N GLY A 132 -19.99 -37.66 26.33
CA GLY A 132 -20.32 -37.77 24.90
C GLY A 132 -20.23 -36.48 24.09
N ALA A 133 -19.51 -35.45 24.55
CA ALA A 133 -19.37 -34.21 23.79
C ALA A 133 -18.65 -34.46 22.44
N SER A 134 -19.16 -33.82 21.39
CA SER A 134 -18.56 -33.94 20.06
C SER A 134 -17.16 -33.35 20.02
N ASN A 135 -16.30 -33.91 19.15
CA ASN A 135 -14.97 -33.35 18.87
C ASN A 135 -15.02 -31.89 18.43
N PHE A 136 -16.12 -31.42 17.82
CA PHE A 136 -16.27 -30.02 17.44
C PHE A 136 -16.52 -29.14 18.67
N SER A 137 -17.43 -29.57 19.55
CA SER A 137 -17.76 -28.85 20.80
C SER A 137 -16.56 -28.65 21.72
N ILE A 138 -15.62 -29.61 21.73
CA ILE A 138 -14.37 -29.49 22.50
C ILE A 138 -13.39 -28.51 21.84
N LYS A 139 -13.35 -28.44 20.50
CA LYS A 139 -12.38 -27.63 19.75
C LYS A 139 -12.77 -26.17 19.61
N GLN A 140 -14.05 -25.90 19.47
CA GLN A 140 -14.61 -24.57 19.24
C GLN A 140 -14.13 -23.48 20.24
N PRO A 141 -14.10 -23.71 21.57
CA PRO A 141 -13.65 -22.67 22.51
C PRO A 141 -12.21 -22.22 22.26
N PHE A 142 -11.31 -23.14 21.92
CA PHE A 142 -9.91 -22.80 21.63
C PHE A 142 -9.73 -22.03 20.33
N VAL A 143 -10.56 -22.29 19.31
CA VAL A 143 -10.55 -21.52 18.06
C VAL A 143 -11.03 -20.09 18.29
N ILE A 144 -12.07 -19.93 19.12
CA ILE A 144 -12.59 -18.63 19.55
C ILE A 144 -11.55 -17.88 20.39
N GLU A 145 -10.83 -18.56 21.28
CA GLU A 145 -9.72 -17.97 22.04
C GLU A 145 -8.62 -17.45 21.11
N GLY A 146 -8.25 -18.24 20.09
CA GLY A 146 -7.33 -17.79 19.04
C GLY A 146 -7.83 -16.58 18.25
N LEU A 147 -9.13 -16.52 17.94
CA LEU A 147 -9.75 -15.34 17.32
C LEU A 147 -9.61 -14.12 18.22
N PHE A 148 -9.94 -14.22 19.51
CA PHE A 148 -9.80 -13.10 20.45
C PHE A 148 -8.36 -12.63 20.59
N ILE A 149 -7.39 -13.55 20.67
CA ILE A 149 -5.96 -13.20 20.66
C ILE A 149 -5.61 -12.41 19.40
N GLY A 150 -6.11 -12.83 18.23
CA GLY A 150 -5.91 -12.14 16.96
C GLY A 150 -6.53 -10.74 16.91
N VAL A 151 -7.79 -10.60 17.34
CA VAL A 151 -8.50 -9.31 17.38
C VAL A 151 -7.82 -8.36 18.35
N LEU A 152 -7.57 -8.79 19.59
CA LEU A 152 -6.92 -7.95 20.60
C LEU A 152 -5.50 -7.56 20.18
N GLY A 153 -4.77 -8.49 19.54
CA GLY A 153 -3.45 -8.22 18.98
C GLY A 153 -3.45 -7.17 17.86
N SER A 154 -4.57 -6.97 17.17
CA SER A 154 -4.71 -5.97 16.11
C SER A 154 -5.03 -4.56 16.62
N ILE A 155 -5.45 -4.40 17.88
CA ILE A 155 -5.85 -3.10 18.45
C ILE A 155 -4.69 -2.11 18.42
N ILE A 156 -3.51 -2.50 18.91
CA ILE A 156 -2.34 -1.60 18.96
C ILE A 156 -1.90 -1.18 17.55
N PRO A 157 -1.71 -2.11 16.58
CA PRO A 157 -1.44 -1.74 15.20
C PRO A 157 -2.48 -0.77 14.60
N VAL A 158 -3.77 -1.04 14.80
CA VAL A 158 -4.85 -0.17 14.29
C VAL A 158 -4.77 1.23 14.89
N LEU A 159 -4.55 1.36 16.19
CA LEU A 159 -4.38 2.66 16.84
C LEU A 159 -3.16 3.40 16.28
N VAL A 160 -2.03 2.71 16.10
CA VAL A 160 -0.83 3.31 15.51
C VAL A 160 -1.08 3.71 14.06
N THR A 161 -1.82 2.92 13.28
CA THR A 161 -2.17 3.24 11.89
C THR A 161 -3.08 4.46 11.82
N ILE A 162 -4.14 4.54 12.62
CA ILE A 162 -5.08 5.66 12.55
C ILE A 162 -4.44 6.94 13.09
N TYR A 163 -3.96 6.91 14.33
CA TYR A 163 -3.43 8.12 14.99
C TYR A 163 -2.02 8.45 14.53
N GLY A 164 -1.13 7.46 14.44
CA GLY A 164 0.25 7.69 14.04
C GLY A 164 0.37 8.19 12.60
N TYR A 165 -0.41 7.63 11.67
CA TYR A 165 -0.40 8.12 10.28
C TYR A 165 -1.02 9.51 10.16
N SER A 166 -2.14 9.78 10.85
CA SER A 166 -2.80 11.10 10.79
C SER A 166 -1.88 12.21 11.34
N VAL A 167 -1.23 11.97 12.49
CA VAL A 167 -0.26 12.93 13.04
C VAL A 167 0.94 13.12 12.13
N LEU A 168 1.43 12.04 11.50
CA LEU A 168 2.52 12.13 10.53
C LEU A 168 2.11 12.97 9.32
N TYR A 169 0.90 12.78 8.80
CA TYR A 169 0.36 13.53 7.68
C TYR A 169 0.25 15.03 8.01
N GLU A 170 -0.32 15.36 9.16
CA GLU A 170 -0.46 16.75 9.63
C GLU A 170 0.90 17.45 9.79
N LYS A 171 1.89 16.76 10.38
CA LYS A 171 3.23 17.33 10.61
C LYS A 171 4.05 17.52 9.33
N THR A 172 3.83 16.67 8.34
CA THR A 172 4.56 16.71 7.07
C THR A 172 3.85 17.54 6.00
N GLY A 173 2.61 18.00 6.27
CA GLY A 173 1.79 18.68 5.28
C GLY A 173 1.50 17.82 4.05
N GLY A 174 1.50 16.49 4.20
CA GLY A 174 1.33 15.53 3.10
C GLY A 174 2.58 15.34 2.21
N ILE A 175 3.75 15.85 2.60
CA ILE A 175 5.01 15.71 1.84
C ILE A 175 6.09 15.09 2.74
N LEU A 176 6.47 13.83 2.48
CA LEU A 176 7.46 13.13 3.30
C LEU A 176 8.91 13.54 3.01
N PHE A 177 9.31 13.52 1.73
CA PHE A 177 10.71 13.76 1.32
C PHE A 177 10.84 14.77 0.18
N SER A 178 9.88 14.79 -0.75
CA SER A 178 9.86 15.67 -1.91
C SER A 178 8.45 15.71 -2.50
N LYS A 179 8.12 16.71 -3.33
CA LYS A 179 6.83 16.81 -4.04
C LYS A 179 6.51 15.55 -4.88
N PHE A 180 7.51 14.72 -5.17
CA PHE A 180 7.35 13.42 -5.85
C PHE A 180 6.85 12.28 -4.93
N ILE A 181 6.98 12.42 -3.61
CA ILE A 181 6.52 11.43 -2.61
C ILE A 181 5.50 12.11 -1.70
N GLN A 182 4.25 12.10 -2.16
CA GLN A 182 3.11 12.60 -1.42
C GLN A 182 2.45 11.47 -0.64
N LEU A 183 2.02 11.77 0.59
CA LEU A 183 1.23 10.82 1.38
C LEU A 183 -0.19 10.79 0.83
N VAL A 184 -0.80 9.60 0.85
CA VAL A 184 -2.22 9.46 0.59
C VAL A 184 -2.99 10.10 1.75
N GLU A 185 -4.10 10.77 1.44
CA GLU A 185 -4.98 11.33 2.45
C GLU A 185 -5.36 10.27 3.51
N PRO A 186 -5.27 10.58 4.81
CA PRO A 186 -5.49 9.60 5.87
C PRO A 186 -6.86 8.91 5.81
N PHE A 187 -7.90 9.62 5.38
CA PHE A 187 -9.24 9.07 5.23
C PHE A 187 -9.61 9.00 3.74
N PRO A 188 -10.11 7.86 3.22
CA PRO A 188 -10.49 6.61 3.91
C PRO A 188 -9.35 5.58 4.07
N PHE A 189 -8.14 5.88 3.58
CA PHE A 189 -7.03 4.92 3.48
C PHE A 189 -6.69 4.19 4.79
N THR A 190 -6.57 4.92 5.91
CA THR A 190 -6.23 4.33 7.21
C THR A 190 -7.30 3.37 7.73
N PHE A 191 -8.57 3.60 7.37
CA PHE A 191 -9.68 2.72 7.74
C PHE A 191 -9.62 1.40 6.99
N GLU A 192 -9.38 1.45 5.67
CA GLU A 192 -9.22 0.25 4.84
C GLU A 192 -8.05 -0.62 5.30
N VAL A 193 -6.89 -0.01 5.56
CA VAL A 193 -5.71 -0.71 6.09
C VAL A 193 -5.98 -1.32 7.46
N SER A 194 -6.66 -0.57 8.34
CA SER A 194 -7.04 -1.07 9.68
C SER A 194 -7.97 -2.28 9.60
N LEU A 195 -8.95 -2.27 8.69
CA LEU A 195 -9.84 -3.40 8.45
C LEU A 195 -9.04 -4.64 8.00
N ILE A 196 -8.09 -4.47 7.08
CA ILE A 196 -7.22 -5.55 6.60
C ILE A 196 -6.37 -6.10 7.76
N LEU A 197 -5.81 -5.26 8.62
CA LEU A 197 -5.02 -5.69 9.78
C LEU A 197 -5.83 -6.55 10.74
N VAL A 198 -7.06 -6.14 11.05
CA VAL A 198 -7.98 -6.90 11.91
C VAL A 198 -8.32 -8.25 11.27
N LEU A 199 -8.64 -8.26 9.97
CA LEU A 199 -8.94 -9.49 9.22
C LEU A 199 -7.76 -10.46 9.23
N ILE A 200 -6.54 -9.97 8.99
CA ILE A 200 -5.32 -10.79 9.06
C ILE A 200 -5.15 -11.35 10.48
N GLY A 201 -5.31 -10.51 11.51
CA GLY A 201 -5.24 -10.94 12.91
C GLY A 201 -6.21 -12.07 13.24
N ILE A 202 -7.47 -11.94 12.82
CA ILE A 202 -8.51 -12.97 12.99
C ILE A 202 -8.11 -14.25 12.27
N VAL A 203 -7.74 -14.17 10.99
CA VAL A 203 -7.41 -15.34 10.17
C VAL A 203 -6.21 -16.08 10.74
N VAL A 204 -5.13 -15.36 11.09
CA VAL A 204 -3.93 -15.95 11.69
C VAL A 204 -4.25 -16.57 13.05
N GLY A 205 -5.05 -15.89 13.87
CA GLY A 205 -5.48 -16.38 15.18
C GLY A 205 -6.31 -17.67 15.11
N MET A 206 -7.28 -17.72 14.19
CA MET A 206 -8.12 -18.90 13.97
C MET A 206 -7.34 -20.06 13.37
N ILE A 207 -6.48 -19.81 12.38
CA ILE A 207 -5.68 -20.87 11.73
C ILE A 207 -4.64 -21.41 12.72
N GLY A 208 -3.96 -20.53 13.45
CA GLY A 208 -2.95 -20.89 14.45
C GLY A 208 -3.55 -21.77 15.54
N SER A 209 -4.66 -21.34 16.15
CA SER A 209 -5.35 -22.10 17.19
C SER A 209 -5.94 -23.41 16.68
N SER A 210 -6.58 -23.43 15.50
CA SER A 210 -7.11 -24.66 14.90
C SER A 210 -6.03 -25.71 14.63
N LYS A 211 -4.85 -25.28 14.13
CA LYS A 211 -3.69 -26.18 13.97
C LYS A 211 -3.18 -26.70 15.31
N ALA A 212 -3.10 -25.85 16.32
CA ALA A 212 -2.67 -26.24 17.67
C ALA A 212 -3.59 -27.31 18.26
N VAL A 213 -4.90 -27.08 18.20
CA VAL A 213 -5.92 -28.01 18.68
C VAL A 213 -5.86 -29.33 17.93
N ARG A 214 -5.72 -29.31 16.59
CA ARG A 214 -5.58 -30.55 15.80
C ARG A 214 -4.34 -31.36 16.19
N LYS A 215 -3.26 -30.69 16.60
CA LYS A 215 -1.99 -31.33 16.97
C LYS A 215 -2.00 -31.85 18.41
N TYR A 216 -2.52 -31.08 19.36
CA TYR A 216 -2.37 -31.34 20.81
C TYR A 216 -3.63 -31.88 21.48
N LEU A 217 -4.82 -31.72 20.88
CA LEU A 217 -6.04 -32.35 21.37
C LEU A 217 -6.21 -33.80 20.86
N LYS A 218 -5.23 -34.32 20.10
CA LYS A 218 -5.24 -35.69 19.59
C LYS A 218 -5.01 -36.70 20.73
N ILE A 219 -6.14 -37.22 21.20
CA ILE A 219 -6.39 -38.65 21.42
C ILE A 219 -7.42 -39.02 20.37
#